data_AF-A0A1F8C545-F1
#
_entry.id   AF-A0A1F8C545-F1
#
_cell.length_a   1.000
_cell.length_b   1.000
_cell.length_c   1.000
_cell.angle_alpha   90.00
_cell.angle_beta   90.00
_cell.angle_gamma   90.00
#
_symmetry.space_group_name_H-M   'P 1'
#
loop_
_entity.id
_entity.type
_entity.pdbx_description
1 polymer ?
#
loop_
_entity_poly.entity_id
_entity_poly.type
_entity_poly.pdbx_seq_one_letter_code
_entity_poly.pdbx_strand_id
1 'polypeptide(L)'
;MMRQQITVLLILWGIFSTSIAIFFWNKAQKLNAVNKTLFQSNELHKELVKNEVASYEAINDCFVVNRGLCEPKDFKKKLETLGDEADELYSQIHSYDKQIQTLKVWK
;
A
#
# COMPACT_ATOMS: atom_id res chain seq x y z
N MET A 1 -8.66 -18.70 -55.62
CA MET A 1 -9.56 -18.27 -54.53
C MET A 1 -9.08 -18.72 -53.15
N MET A 2 -8.77 -20.02 -52.93
CA MET A 2 -8.29 -20.56 -51.63
C MET A 2 -7.06 -19.85 -51.03
N ARG A 3 -6.05 -19.50 -51.85
CA ARG A 3 -4.78 -18.93 -51.38
C ARG A 3 -4.93 -17.52 -50.76
N GLN A 4 -5.87 -16.72 -51.27
CA GLN A 4 -6.20 -15.39 -50.72
C GLN A 4 -6.98 -15.48 -49.41
N GLN A 5 -7.91 -16.45 -49.29
CA GLN A 5 -8.66 -16.66 -48.05
C GLN A 5 -7.76 -17.08 -46.88
N ILE A 6 -6.76 -17.93 -47.15
CA ILE A 6 -5.77 -18.35 -46.14
C ILE A 6 -4.91 -17.17 -45.66
N THR A 7 -4.51 -16.27 -46.57
CA THR A 7 -3.71 -15.08 -46.19
C THR A 7 -4.53 -14.11 -45.34
N VAL A 8 -5.80 -13.89 -45.69
CA VAL A 8 -6.71 -13.04 -44.90
C VAL A 8 -6.92 -13.61 -43.49
N LEU A 9 -7.10 -14.93 -43.36
CA LEU A 9 -7.23 -15.62 -42.07
C LEU A 9 -5.98 -15.45 -41.19
N LEU A 10 -4.77 -15.57 -41.76
CA LEU A 10 -3.52 -15.38 -41.02
C LEU A 10 -3.35 -13.95 -40.52
N ILE A 11 -3.71 -12.95 -41.32
CA ILE A 11 -3.66 -11.54 -40.92
C ILE A 11 -4.65 -11.28 -39.78
N LEU A 12 -5.88 -11.82 -39.88
CA LEU A 12 -6.88 -11.72 -38.82
C LEU A 12 -6.41 -12.37 -37.51
N TRP A 13 -5.78 -13.55 -37.57
CA TRP A 13 -5.19 -14.20 -36.40
C TRP A 13 -4.03 -13.39 -35.80
N GLY A 14 -3.20 -12.77 -36.63
CA GLY A 14 -2.13 -11.88 -36.17
C GLY A 14 -2.65 -10.65 -35.42
N ILE A 15 -3.68 -9.99 -35.96
CA ILE A 15 -4.31 -8.82 -35.33
C ILE A 15 -5.05 -9.22 -34.04
N PHE A 16 -5.71 -10.37 -34.05
CA PHE A 16 -6.45 -10.87 -32.89
C PHE A 16 -5.50 -11.24 -31.74
N SER A 17 -4.39 -11.96 -32.03
CA SER A 17 -3.40 -12.35 -31.02
C SER A 17 -2.65 -11.16 -30.42
N THR A 18 -2.28 -10.16 -31.24
CA THR A 18 -1.65 -8.93 -30.76
C THR A 18 -2.59 -8.11 -29.87
N SER A 19 -3.87 -7.99 -30.24
CA SER A 19 -4.88 -7.29 -29.43
C SER A 19 -5.06 -7.95 -28.05
N ILE A 20 -5.11 -9.28 -28.01
CA ILE A 20 -5.21 -10.05 -26.77
C ILE A 20 -3.94 -9.88 -25.91
N ALA A 21 -2.76 -9.92 -26.53
CA ALA A 21 -1.49 -9.73 -25.82
C ALA A 21 -1.40 -8.35 -25.17
N ILE A 22 -1.79 -7.29 -25.87
CA ILE A 22 -1.82 -5.91 -25.33
C ILE A 22 -2.79 -5.82 -24.14
N PHE A 23 -3.96 -6.44 -24.26
CA PHE A 23 -4.95 -6.46 -23.18
C PHE A 23 -4.41 -7.15 -21.90
N PHE A 24 -3.78 -8.32 -22.04
CA PHE A 24 -3.18 -9.02 -20.90
C PHE A 24 -1.98 -8.28 -20.33
N TRP A 25 -1.16 -7.64 -21.17
CA TRP A 25 -0.05 -6.80 -20.74
C TRP A 25 -0.54 -5.65 -19.85
N ASN A 26 -1.56 -4.93 -20.28
CA ASN A 26 -2.15 -3.84 -19.49
C ASN A 26 -2.72 -4.33 -18.15
N LYS A 27 -3.34 -5.51 -18.12
CA LYS A 27 -3.80 -6.12 -16.86
C LYS A 27 -2.64 -6.49 -15.94
N ALA A 28 -1.55 -7.06 -16.47
CA ALA A 28 -0.37 -7.40 -15.70
C ALA A 28 0.30 -6.15 -15.09
N GLN A 29 0.41 -5.07 -15.88
CA GLN A 29 0.94 -3.78 -15.40
C GLN A 29 0.09 -3.21 -14.26
N LYS A 30 -1.24 -3.22 -14.41
CA LYS A 30 -2.17 -2.78 -13.35
C LYS A 30 -2.03 -3.63 -12.08
N LEU A 31 -1.93 -4.94 -12.21
CA LEU A 31 -1.78 -5.85 -11.07
C LEU A 31 -0.47 -5.59 -10.31
N ASN A 32 0.62 -5.39 -11.03
CA ASN A 32 1.92 -5.05 -10.43
C ASN A 32 1.87 -3.71 -9.68
N ALA A 33 1.20 -2.70 -10.24
CA ALA A 33 1.02 -1.41 -9.58
C ALA A 33 0.22 -1.55 -8.27
N VAL A 34 -0.93 -2.25 -8.31
CA VAL A 34 -1.75 -2.49 -7.12
C VAL A 34 -0.99 -3.28 -6.07
N ASN A 35 -0.28 -4.35 -6.46
CA ASN A 35 0.48 -5.17 -5.53
C ASN A 35 1.60 -4.35 -4.86
N LYS A 36 2.29 -3.49 -5.61
CA LYS A 36 3.31 -2.58 -5.05
C LYS A 36 2.70 -1.62 -4.03
N THR A 37 1.59 -0.96 -4.37
CA THR A 37 0.92 -0.02 -3.46
C THR A 37 0.40 -0.73 -2.21
N LEU A 38 -0.16 -1.93 -2.35
CA LEU A 38 -0.65 -2.73 -1.23
C LEU A 38 0.50 -3.17 -0.31
N PHE A 39 1.63 -3.58 -0.87
CA PHE A 39 2.83 -3.90 -0.11
C PHE A 39 3.32 -2.69 0.70
N GLN A 40 3.41 -1.52 0.07
CA GLN A 40 3.80 -0.27 0.76
C GLN A 40 2.82 0.10 1.89
N SER A 41 1.51 0.02 1.62
CA SER A 41 0.49 0.27 2.64
C SER A 41 0.58 -0.71 3.81
N ASN A 42 0.93 -1.98 3.54
CA ASN A 42 1.05 -3.00 4.57
C ASN A 42 2.31 -2.79 5.44
N GLU A 43 3.42 -2.33 4.85
CA GLU A 43 4.61 -1.96 5.63
C GLU A 43 4.31 -0.79 6.56
N LEU A 44 3.60 0.25 6.10
CA LEU A 44 3.19 1.36 6.96
C LEU A 44 2.25 0.93 8.10
N HIS A 45 1.35 -0.04 7.86
CA HIS A 45 0.54 -0.60 8.95
C HIS A 45 1.40 -1.30 10.00
N LYS A 46 2.47 -1.98 9.60
CA LYS A 46 3.40 -2.58 10.56
C LYS A 46 4.13 -1.51 11.37
N GLU A 47 4.51 -0.40 10.75
CA GLU A 47 5.13 0.73 11.45
C GLU A 47 4.15 1.37 12.45
N LEU A 48 2.89 1.55 12.06
CA LEU A 48 1.83 2.04 12.93
C LEU A 48 1.67 1.15 14.16
N VAL A 49 1.61 -0.17 13.97
CA VAL A 49 1.52 -1.14 15.09
C VAL A 49 2.74 -1.06 16.00
N LYS A 50 3.96 -0.88 15.45
CA LYS A 50 5.18 -0.70 16.25
C LYS A 50 5.11 0.59 17.08
N ASN A 51 4.63 1.68 16.51
CA ASN A 51 4.46 2.95 17.23
C ASN A 51 3.42 2.83 18.35
N GLU A 52 2.32 2.11 18.11
CA GLU A 52 1.31 1.83 19.14
C GLU A 52 1.90 1.00 20.29
N VAL A 53 2.66 -0.05 19.98
CA VAL A 53 3.38 -0.86 20.98
C VAL A 53 4.37 0.00 21.77
N ALA A 54 5.15 0.85 21.09
CA ALA A 54 6.10 1.75 21.75
C ALA A 54 5.41 2.75 22.69
N SER A 55 4.18 3.18 22.36
CA SER A 55 3.35 4.03 23.21
C SER A 55 2.94 3.28 24.48
N TYR A 56 2.47 2.03 24.37
CA TYR A 56 2.17 1.20 25.54
C TYR A 56 3.42 0.90 26.38
N GLU A 57 4.56 0.65 25.75
CA GLU A 57 5.83 0.44 26.45
C GLU A 57 6.25 1.70 27.20
N ALA A 58 6.11 2.89 26.61
CA ALA A 58 6.41 4.15 27.28
C ALA A 58 5.50 4.37 28.50
N ILE A 59 4.21 4.06 28.37
CA ILE A 59 3.25 4.12 29.49
C ILE A 59 3.63 3.12 30.57
N ASN A 60 3.89 1.87 30.21
CA ASN A 60 4.26 0.82 31.15
C ASN A 60 5.58 1.15 31.88
N ASP A 61 6.59 1.62 31.15
CA ASP A 61 7.86 2.03 31.74
C ASP A 61 7.66 3.15 32.77
N CYS A 62 6.83 4.14 32.47
CA CYS A 62 6.64 5.30 33.33
C CYS A 62 5.77 5.01 34.57
N PHE A 63 4.69 4.24 34.40
CA PHE A 63 3.69 4.03 35.45
C PHE A 63 3.85 2.72 36.23
N VAL A 64 4.52 1.72 35.65
CA VAL A 64 4.71 0.40 36.26
C VAL A 64 6.15 0.22 36.71
N VAL A 65 7.13 0.42 35.81
CA VAL A 65 8.54 0.14 36.10
C VAL A 65 9.19 1.28 36.93
N ASN A 66 9.12 2.50 36.42
CA ASN A 66 9.73 3.70 37.01
C ASN A 66 8.70 4.55 37.75
N ARG A 67 7.76 3.89 38.44
CA ARG A 67 6.61 4.55 39.08
C ARG A 67 7.07 5.67 40.02
N GLY A 68 6.70 6.90 39.69
CA GLY A 68 7.02 8.09 40.48
C GLY A 68 8.44 8.64 40.28
N LEU A 69 9.26 8.01 39.43
CA LEU A 69 10.61 8.45 39.04
C LEU A 69 10.62 9.11 37.65
N CYS A 70 9.53 8.96 36.92
CA CYS A 70 9.33 9.49 35.58
C CYS A 70 9.14 11.01 35.60
N GLU A 71 9.90 11.76 34.79
CA GLU A 71 9.67 13.21 34.64
C GLU A 71 8.43 13.46 33.76
N PRO A 72 7.37 14.13 34.26
CA PRO A 72 6.13 14.28 33.52
C PRO A 72 6.28 15.02 32.17
N LYS A 73 7.24 15.94 32.07
CA LYS A 73 7.51 16.70 30.84
C LYS A 73 8.13 15.81 29.76
N ASP A 74 9.09 14.97 30.14
CA ASP A 74 9.77 14.06 29.21
C ASP A 74 8.82 12.95 28.74
N PHE A 75 8.05 12.39 29.66
CA PHE A 75 7.01 11.42 29.32
C PHE A 75 5.97 12.00 28.36
N LYS A 76 5.46 13.21 28.66
CA LYS A 76 4.52 13.91 27.79
C LYS A 76 5.12 14.13 26.40
N LYS A 77 6.34 14.65 26.32
CA LYS A 77 7.02 14.90 25.04
C LYS A 77 7.19 13.61 24.23
N LYS A 78 7.55 12.50 24.88
CA LYS A 78 7.69 11.20 24.23
C LYS A 78 6.36 10.71 23.63
N LEU A 79 5.26 10.86 24.36
CA LEU A 79 3.94 10.52 23.84
C LEU A 79 3.47 11.46 22.72
N GLU A 80 3.78 12.76 22.81
CA GLU A 80 3.49 13.71 21.73
C GLU A 80 4.23 13.32 20.45
N THR A 81 5.52 13.00 20.53
CA THR A 81 6.30 12.54 19.36
C THR A 81 5.73 11.25 18.77
N LEU A 82 5.38 10.26 19.59
CA LEU A 82 4.76 9.03 19.10
C LEU A 82 3.39 9.29 18.46
N GLY A 83 2.61 10.22 19.00
CA GLY A 83 1.34 10.65 18.44
C GLY A 83 1.50 11.34 17.09
N ASP A 84 2.44 12.27 16.96
CA ASP A 84 2.74 12.97 15.70
C ASP A 84 3.16 11.97 14.60
N GLU A 85 4.01 10.98 14.95
CA GLU A 85 4.40 9.89 14.05
C GLU A 85 3.21 9.04 13.62
N ALA A 86 2.29 8.72 14.56
CA ALA A 86 1.09 7.95 14.24
C ALA A 86 0.17 8.71 13.27
N ASP A 87 -0.05 10.01 13.50
CA ASP A 87 -0.87 10.87 12.62
C ASP A 87 -0.30 10.94 11.20
N GLU A 88 1.03 11.04 11.06
CA GLU A 88 1.69 10.99 9.76
C GLU A 88 1.46 9.64 9.07
N LEU A 89 1.67 8.52 9.78
CA LEU A 89 1.45 7.18 9.25
C LEU A 89 0.00 6.97 8.81
N TYR A 90 -0.98 7.43 9.60
CA TYR A 90 -2.40 7.39 9.23
C TYR A 90 -2.71 8.19 7.96
N SER A 91 -2.12 9.38 7.82
CA SER A 91 -2.27 10.21 6.62
C SER A 91 -1.73 9.50 5.37
N GLN A 92 -0.55 8.87 5.48
CA GLN A 92 0.05 8.11 4.38
C GLN A 92 -0.78 6.87 4.02
N ILE A 93 -1.25 6.11 5.01
CA ILE A 93 -2.15 4.96 4.82
C ILE A 93 -3.42 5.40 4.09
N HIS A 94 -4.04 6.51 4.52
CA HIS A 94 -5.25 7.03 3.89
C HIS A 94 -5.02 7.45 2.42
N SER A 95 -3.86 8.04 2.12
CA SER A 95 -3.44 8.35 0.76
C SER A 95 -3.32 7.08 -0.11
N TYR A 96 -2.73 6.02 0.43
CA TYR A 96 -2.60 4.75 -0.28
C TYR A 96 -3.95 4.04 -0.48
N ASP A 97 -4.86 4.09 0.49
CA ASP A 97 -6.21 3.56 0.32
C ASP A 97 -6.94 4.27 -0.84
N LYS A 98 -6.85 5.60 -0.91
CA LYS A 98 -7.39 6.37 -2.05
C LYS A 98 -6.77 5.99 -3.39
N GLN A 99 -5.46 5.77 -3.44
CA GLN A 99 -4.78 5.32 -4.65
C GLN A 99 -5.25 3.92 -5.08
N ILE A 100 -5.38 2.99 -4.14
CA ILE A 100 -5.89 1.63 -4.40
C ILE A 100 -7.35 1.69 -4.88
N GLN A 101 -8.20 2.51 -4.26
CA GLN A 101 -9.59 2.70 -4.71
C GLN A 101 -9.64 3.26 -6.13
N THR A 102 -8.82 4.26 -6.45
CA THR A 102 -8.73 4.82 -7.81
C THR A 102 -8.34 3.72 -8.81
N LEU A 103 -7.33 2.90 -8.50
CA LEU A 103 -6.91 1.78 -9.35
C LEU A 103 -7.99 0.67 -9.50
N LYS A 104 -8.86 0.50 -8.49
CA LYS A 104 -9.98 -0.46 -8.51
C LYS A 104 -11.21 0.06 -9.30
N VAL A 105 -11.44 1.37 -9.33
CA VAL A 105 -12.65 2.00 -9.90
C VAL A 105 -12.60 2.13 -11.43
N TRP A 106 -11.41 2.05 -12.06
CA TRP A 106 -11.27 1.99 -13.53
C TRP A 106 -11.56 0.58 -14.11
N LYS A 107 -12.70 0.02 -13.71
CA LYS A 107 -13.21 -1.30 -14.10
C LYS A 107 -13.82 -1.27 -15.50
#